data_AF-A0A367KNB2-F1
#
_entry.id   AF-A0A367KNB2-F1
#
_cell.length_a   1.000
_cell.length_b   1.000
_cell.length_c   1.000
_cell.angle_alpha   90.00
_cell.angle_beta   90.00
_cell.angle_gamma   90.00
#
_symmetry.space_group_name_H-M   'P 1'
#
loop_
_entity.id
_entity.type
_entity.pdbx_description
1 polymer ?
#
loop_
_entity_poly.entity_id
_entity_poly.type
_entity_poly.pdbx_seq_one_letter_code
_entity_poly.pdbx_strand_id
1 'polypeptide(L)'
;MKSLFQLLHRKCIRFYLRQRLKFQYPDMTIYTSQRNMLSLFHNLTQPGQCSVVTTNLAIKEQQMLGKSAFRILSTPNAGGSSIYSEALSIEFLSRLLGVDLFKTETELIYDYPEENNNGGTGPIMDYACHYQQLTLGVSVTRAMAYQRPYTKQDAYDLLIKKLAAIVKSSQNIANTKFDRHILHIWTESGKNAALVNKICRKLRVHEQCKDTIILITTVNTQLVFFNHNLSLIKLQRQQQFYQKSVRFFTRNKAWLEF
;
A
#
# COMPACT_ATOMS: atom_id res chain seq x y z
N MET A 1 40.93 27.60 12.43
CA MET A 1 40.56 27.15 11.07
C MET A 1 39.40 26.17 11.17
N LYS A 2 38.17 26.60 10.81
CA LYS A 2 37.02 25.69 10.69
C LYS A 2 37.25 24.83 9.45
N SER A 3 37.26 23.50 9.59
CA SER A 3 37.60 22.62 8.49
C SER A 3 36.62 22.79 7.33
N LEU A 4 37.16 22.84 6.12
CA LEU A 4 36.42 22.84 4.84
C LEU A 4 35.41 21.68 4.74
N PHE A 5 35.59 20.64 5.58
CA PHE A 5 34.73 19.48 5.74
C PHE A 5 33.39 19.76 6.42
N GLN A 6 33.29 20.75 7.32
CA GLN A 6 32.03 21.07 8.00
C GLN A 6 31.09 21.97 7.17
N LEU A 7 31.61 22.68 6.16
CA LEU A 7 30.83 23.59 5.33
C LEU A 7 30.24 22.92 4.07
N LEU A 8 30.88 21.85 3.57
CA LEU A 8 30.42 21.10 2.38
C LEU A 8 29.38 20.00 2.69
N HIS A 9 29.22 19.60 3.95
CA HIS A 9 28.44 18.41 4.30
C HIS A 9 26.91 18.61 4.34
N ARG A 10 26.40 19.85 4.46
CA ARG A 10 24.94 20.08 4.56
C ARG A 10 24.24 20.33 3.21
N LYS A 11 24.94 20.92 2.23
CA LYS A 11 24.35 21.21 0.91
C LYS A 11 24.40 19.98 -0.01
N CYS A 12 25.52 19.25 -0.06
CA CYS A 12 25.64 18.03 -0.89
C CYS A 12 24.72 16.90 -0.40
N ILE A 13 24.60 16.66 0.91
CA ILE A 13 23.65 15.67 1.45
C ILE A 13 22.19 16.08 1.15
N ARG A 14 21.84 17.37 1.29
CA ARG A 14 20.51 17.88 0.92
C ARG A 14 20.23 17.76 -0.58
N PHE A 15 21.25 17.87 -1.43
CA PHE A 15 21.11 17.71 -2.88
C PHE A 15 20.87 16.24 -3.26
N TYR A 16 21.65 15.31 -2.71
CA TYR A 16 21.47 13.88 -2.95
C TYR A 16 20.11 13.37 -2.43
N LEU A 17 19.69 13.75 -1.22
CA LEU A 17 18.40 13.36 -0.65
C LEU A 17 17.16 13.98 -1.35
N ARG A 18 17.37 14.92 -2.28
CA ARG A 18 16.31 15.54 -3.08
C ARG A 18 16.09 14.87 -4.44
N GLN A 19 16.92 13.90 -4.81
CA GLN A 19 16.71 13.18 -6.06
C GLN A 19 15.39 12.41 -6.01
N ARG A 20 14.55 12.66 -7.02
CA ARG A 20 13.35 11.87 -7.27
C ARG A 20 13.77 10.57 -7.94
N LEU A 21 13.50 9.47 -7.25
CA LEU A 21 13.61 8.13 -7.82
C LEU A 21 12.40 7.88 -8.72
N LYS A 22 12.65 7.21 -9.84
CA LYS A 22 11.66 6.85 -10.85
C LYS A 22 11.81 5.37 -11.17
N PHE A 23 10.79 4.58 -10.83
CA PHE A 23 10.72 3.17 -11.19
C PHE A 23 9.75 3.03 -12.37
N GLN A 24 10.29 2.71 -13.54
CA GLN A 24 9.51 2.62 -14.77
C GLN A 24 9.14 1.18 -15.07
N TYR A 25 7.85 0.96 -15.32
CA TYR A 25 7.29 -0.28 -15.81
C TYR A 25 6.53 -0.04 -17.12
N PRO A 26 6.22 -1.10 -17.88
CA PRO A 26 5.48 -0.97 -19.14
C PRO A 26 4.15 -0.21 -18.98
N ASP A 27 3.43 -0.45 -17.90
CA ASP A 27 2.06 -0.02 -17.60
C ASP A 27 1.93 1.00 -16.46
N MET A 28 3.01 1.26 -15.71
CA MET A 28 3.00 2.31 -14.68
C MET A 28 4.39 2.89 -14.40
N THR A 29 4.44 4.00 -13.66
CA THR A 29 5.67 4.60 -13.17
C THR A 29 5.48 5.07 -11.74
N ILE A 30 6.37 4.64 -10.84
CA ILE A 30 6.37 5.04 -9.44
C ILE A 30 7.42 6.13 -9.24
N TYR A 31 7.00 7.24 -8.64
CA TYR A 31 7.86 8.35 -8.26
C TYR A 31 7.92 8.48 -6.76
N THR A 32 9.11 8.56 -6.21
CA THR A 32 9.35 8.74 -4.77
C THR A 32 10.66 9.50 -4.55
N SER A 33 10.93 9.94 -3.33
CA SER A 33 12.24 10.52 -3.01
C SER A 33 13.15 9.46 -2.42
N GLN A 34 14.47 9.62 -2.57
CA GLN A 34 15.44 8.75 -1.91
C GLN A 34 15.21 8.71 -0.39
N ARG A 35 14.89 9.86 0.23
CA ARG A 35 14.54 9.94 1.66
C ARG A 35 13.34 9.06 2.01
N ASN A 36 12.29 9.08 1.20
CA ASN A 36 11.10 8.27 1.43
C ASN A 36 11.40 6.78 1.29
N MET A 37 12.23 6.38 0.32
CA MET A 37 12.66 4.97 0.17
C MET A 37 13.53 4.51 1.33
N LEU A 38 14.52 5.31 1.75
CA LEU A 38 15.35 4.97 2.90
C LEU A 38 14.50 4.87 4.18
N SER A 39 13.56 5.80 4.37
CA SER A 39 12.61 5.74 5.48
C SER A 39 11.77 4.47 5.40
N LEU A 40 11.25 4.10 4.24
CA LEU A 40 10.46 2.90 4.04
C LEU A 40 11.26 1.64 4.39
N PHE A 41 12.44 1.44 3.80
CA PHE A 41 13.27 0.26 4.08
C PHE A 41 13.72 0.17 5.53
N HIS A 42 14.21 1.28 6.10
CA HIS A 42 14.61 1.32 7.51
C HIS A 42 13.44 0.95 8.43
N ASN A 43 12.26 1.51 8.16
CA ASN A 43 11.06 1.25 8.93
C ASN A 43 10.33 -0.02 8.52
N LEU A 44 10.82 -0.86 7.61
CA LEU A 44 10.29 -2.22 7.50
C LEU A 44 10.96 -3.11 8.56
N THR A 45 12.24 -2.88 8.83
CA THR A 45 13.06 -3.73 9.71
C THR A 45 13.14 -3.28 11.17
N GLN A 46 12.63 -2.09 11.51
CA GLN A 46 12.79 -1.47 12.83
C GLN A 46 11.45 -1.30 13.57
N PRO A 47 11.06 -2.24 14.45
CA PRO A 47 9.78 -2.14 15.17
C PRO A 47 9.74 -0.94 16.13
N GLY A 48 8.55 -0.59 16.60
CA GLY A 48 8.26 0.48 17.56
C GLY A 48 8.15 1.89 16.96
N GLN A 49 8.37 2.07 15.65
CA GLN A 49 8.33 3.38 15.00
C GLN A 49 7.19 3.53 13.99
N CYS A 50 6.52 4.69 14.04
CA CYS A 50 5.65 5.16 12.98
C CYS A 50 6.45 5.95 11.95
N SER A 51 6.26 5.63 10.66
CA SER A 51 6.83 6.41 9.57
C SER A 51 5.77 6.81 8.57
N VAL A 52 6.01 7.93 7.88
CA VAL A 52 5.11 8.45 6.85
C VAL A 52 5.90 8.58 5.56
N VAL A 53 5.45 7.87 4.53
CA VAL A 53 6.10 7.77 3.22
C VAL A 53 5.14 8.31 2.18
N THR A 54 5.58 9.23 1.33
CA THR A 54 4.76 9.78 0.24
C THR A 54 5.29 9.34 -1.12
N THR A 55 4.41 8.89 -2.01
CA THR A 55 4.77 8.49 -3.37
C THR A 55 3.76 9.01 -4.38
N ASN A 56 4.11 8.97 -5.67
CA ASN A 56 3.17 9.19 -6.75
C ASN A 56 3.21 8.00 -7.70
N LEU A 57 2.05 7.56 -8.16
CA LEU A 57 1.87 6.49 -9.11
C LEU A 57 1.20 7.03 -10.37
N ALA A 58 1.90 6.92 -11.49
CA ALA A 58 1.33 7.20 -12.81
C ALA A 58 1.02 5.89 -13.51
N ILE A 59 -0.25 5.57 -13.70
CA ILE A 59 -0.76 4.46 -14.48
C ILE A 59 -0.90 4.88 -15.95
N LYS A 60 -0.55 3.97 -16.85
CA LYS A 60 -0.79 4.04 -18.29
C LYS A 60 -2.04 3.23 -18.66
N GLU A 61 -2.62 3.49 -19.83
CA GLU A 61 -3.95 3.02 -20.23
C GLU A 61 -4.18 1.49 -20.14
N GLN A 62 -3.14 0.68 -20.33
CA GLN A 62 -3.21 -0.77 -20.20
C GLN A 62 -2.48 -1.23 -18.95
N GLN A 63 -3.22 -1.49 -17.88
CA GLN A 63 -2.65 -2.08 -16.67
C GLN A 63 -2.37 -3.56 -16.84
N MET A 64 -1.21 -3.98 -16.38
CA MET A 64 -0.81 -5.38 -16.29
C MET A 64 -0.69 -5.73 -14.81
N LEU A 65 -1.71 -6.38 -14.27
CA LEU A 65 -1.67 -6.83 -12.88
C LEU A 65 -0.88 -8.13 -12.76
N GLY A 66 -0.03 -8.20 -11.75
CA GLY A 66 0.72 -9.39 -11.37
C GLY A 66 -0.16 -10.43 -10.67
N LYS A 67 0.46 -11.56 -10.34
CA LYS A 67 -0.20 -12.72 -9.72
C LYS A 67 -0.92 -12.36 -8.42
N SER A 68 -0.27 -11.59 -7.55
CA SER A 68 -0.79 -11.18 -6.25
C SER A 68 -2.04 -10.30 -6.38
N ALA A 69 -2.01 -9.30 -7.26
CA ALA A 69 -3.16 -8.44 -7.54
C ALA A 69 -4.32 -9.19 -8.19
N PHE A 70 -4.01 -10.10 -9.12
CA PHE A 70 -5.02 -10.96 -9.74
C PHE A 70 -5.71 -11.86 -8.71
N ARG A 71 -4.96 -12.44 -7.76
CA ARG A 71 -5.53 -13.26 -6.68
C ARG A 71 -6.50 -12.48 -5.81
N ILE A 72 -6.19 -11.22 -5.45
CA ILE A 72 -7.15 -10.35 -4.73
C ILE A 72 -8.44 -10.17 -5.56
N LEU A 73 -8.32 -9.89 -6.87
CA LEU A 73 -9.49 -9.70 -7.74
C LEU A 73 -10.33 -10.97 -7.95
N SER A 74 -9.71 -12.15 -7.91
CA SER A 74 -10.38 -13.42 -8.15
C SER A 74 -10.93 -14.09 -6.89
N THR A 75 -10.56 -13.60 -5.71
CA THR A 75 -11.03 -14.17 -4.43
C THR A 75 -12.31 -13.45 -4.02
N PRO A 76 -13.38 -14.17 -3.62
CA PRO A 76 -14.57 -13.55 -3.08
C PRO A 76 -14.21 -12.62 -1.91
N ASN A 77 -14.63 -11.36 -1.99
CA ASN A 77 -14.42 -10.39 -0.92
C ASN A 77 -15.45 -10.62 0.20
N ALA A 78 -15.08 -10.39 1.47
CA ALA A 78 -16.03 -10.49 2.60
C ALA A 78 -17.10 -9.38 2.58
N GLY A 79 -16.94 -8.40 1.68
CA GLY A 79 -17.93 -7.39 1.35
C GLY A 79 -17.25 -6.06 1.00
N GLY A 80 -17.91 -5.22 0.18
CA GLY A 80 -17.50 -3.83 -0.01
C GLY A 80 -16.93 -3.47 -1.39
N SER A 81 -16.74 -2.16 -1.57
CA SER A 81 -16.45 -1.52 -2.86
C SER A 81 -14.97 -1.13 -3.04
N SER A 82 -14.04 -1.90 -2.46
CA SER A 82 -12.61 -1.54 -2.39
C SER A 82 -11.66 -2.49 -3.14
N ILE A 83 -12.16 -3.59 -3.72
CA ILE A 83 -11.35 -4.69 -4.29
C ILE A 83 -10.25 -4.19 -5.24
N TYR A 84 -10.57 -3.26 -6.15
CA TYR A 84 -9.57 -2.75 -7.09
C TYR A 84 -8.48 -1.91 -6.41
N SER A 85 -8.84 -1.14 -5.37
CA SER A 85 -7.88 -0.35 -4.59
C SER A 85 -6.90 -1.24 -3.81
N GLU A 86 -7.36 -2.42 -3.36
CA GLU A 86 -6.54 -3.43 -2.69
C GLU A 86 -5.64 -4.16 -3.69
N ALA A 87 -6.20 -4.58 -4.83
CA ALA A 87 -5.44 -5.22 -5.91
C ALA A 87 -4.32 -4.31 -6.44
N LEU A 88 -4.62 -3.02 -6.67
CA LEU A 88 -3.58 -2.07 -7.07
C LEU A 88 -2.59 -1.80 -5.92
N SER A 89 -3.02 -1.87 -4.67
CA SER A 89 -2.15 -1.71 -3.50
C SER A 89 -1.09 -2.81 -3.44
N ILE A 90 -1.47 -4.07 -3.58
CA ILE A 90 -0.50 -5.18 -3.60
C ILE A 90 0.36 -5.14 -4.85
N GLU A 91 -0.18 -4.74 -6.01
CA GLU A 91 0.61 -4.55 -7.24
C GLU A 91 1.70 -3.50 -7.05
N PHE A 92 1.31 -2.35 -6.47
CA PHE A 92 2.22 -1.25 -6.17
C PHE A 92 3.32 -1.70 -5.21
N LEU A 93 2.97 -2.36 -4.10
CA LEU A 93 3.95 -2.83 -3.13
C LEU A 93 4.86 -3.91 -3.72
N SER A 94 4.32 -4.84 -4.52
CA SER A 94 5.10 -5.89 -5.16
C SER A 94 6.17 -5.29 -6.09
N ARG A 95 5.82 -4.25 -6.84
CA ARG A 95 6.77 -3.53 -7.70
C ARG A 95 7.74 -2.62 -6.95
N LEU A 96 7.33 -2.04 -5.83
CA LEU A 96 8.18 -1.13 -5.08
C LEU A 96 9.16 -1.86 -4.16
N LEU A 97 8.71 -2.96 -3.56
CA LEU A 97 9.38 -3.65 -2.47
C LEU A 97 9.65 -5.13 -2.75
N GLY A 98 9.08 -5.70 -3.82
CA GLY A 98 9.19 -7.14 -4.08
C GLY A 98 8.37 -7.98 -3.10
N VAL A 99 7.24 -7.47 -2.60
CA VAL A 99 6.36 -8.26 -1.71
C VAL A 99 5.50 -9.24 -2.50
N ASP A 100 5.16 -10.35 -1.83
CA ASP A 100 4.23 -11.37 -2.34
C ASP A 100 3.02 -11.51 -1.44
N LEU A 101 1.83 -11.64 -2.03
CA LEU A 101 0.60 -11.84 -1.27
C LEU A 101 0.66 -13.16 -0.49
N PHE A 102 0.42 -13.09 0.81
CA PHE A 102 0.36 -14.24 1.70
C PHE A 102 -1.10 -14.68 1.88
N LYS A 103 -1.92 -13.81 2.50
CA LYS A 103 -3.33 -14.07 2.78
C LYS A 103 -4.23 -12.92 2.36
N THR A 104 -5.41 -13.21 1.82
CA THR A 104 -6.49 -12.23 1.61
C THR A 104 -7.28 -11.99 2.88
N GLU A 105 -8.13 -10.95 2.90
CA GLU A 105 -9.06 -10.65 4.00
C GLU A 105 -9.82 -11.89 4.52
N THR A 106 -10.34 -12.71 3.60
CA THR A 106 -11.12 -13.93 3.90
C THR A 106 -10.31 -15.12 4.38
N GLU A 107 -8.98 -15.08 4.24
CA GLU A 107 -8.06 -16.13 4.70
C GLU A 107 -7.46 -15.81 6.08
N LEU A 108 -7.63 -14.57 6.55
CA LEU A 108 -7.33 -14.17 7.92
C LEU A 108 -8.46 -14.64 8.84
N ILE A 109 -8.11 -15.39 9.88
CA ILE A 109 -9.06 -15.92 10.84
C ILE A 109 -9.07 -15.01 12.06
N TYR A 110 -10.23 -14.45 12.37
CA TYR A 110 -10.43 -13.56 13.50
C TYR A 110 -11.12 -14.28 14.64
N ASP A 111 -10.58 -14.12 15.84
CA ASP A 111 -11.13 -14.59 17.10
C ASP A 111 -11.72 -13.39 17.85
N TYR A 112 -12.96 -13.01 17.51
CA TYR A 112 -13.67 -11.96 18.21
C TYR A 112 -14.50 -12.55 19.35
N PRO A 113 -14.44 -11.97 20.57
CA PRO A 113 -15.27 -12.44 21.67
C PRO A 113 -16.75 -12.21 21.38
N GLU A 114 -17.59 -13.20 21.72
CA GLU A 114 -19.01 -13.30 21.39
C GLU A 114 -19.86 -12.12 21.86
N GLU A 115 -19.39 -11.35 22.85
CA GLU A 115 -20.04 -10.13 23.37
C GLU A 115 -20.10 -8.97 22.35
N ASN A 116 -19.43 -9.07 21.20
CA ASN A 116 -19.60 -8.14 20.07
C ASN A 116 -20.71 -8.57 19.08
N ASN A 117 -21.46 -9.65 19.38
CA ASN A 117 -22.49 -10.24 18.52
C ASN A 117 -23.83 -9.49 18.48
N ASN A 118 -23.83 -8.16 18.59
CA ASN A 118 -24.92 -7.33 18.06
C ASN A 118 -24.85 -7.28 16.52
N GLY A 119 -24.59 -8.42 15.87
CA GLY A 119 -24.43 -8.56 14.42
C GLY A 119 -23.21 -7.86 13.81
N GLY A 120 -22.24 -7.41 14.61
CA GLY A 120 -21.09 -6.64 14.13
C GLY A 120 -19.81 -7.48 13.99
N THR A 121 -19.36 -7.72 12.76
CA THR A 121 -17.96 -8.15 12.52
C THR A 121 -17.02 -7.01 12.92
N GLY A 122 -15.99 -7.30 13.73
CA GLY A 122 -14.99 -6.30 14.14
C GLY A 122 -14.16 -5.75 12.98
N PRO A 123 -13.21 -4.81 13.24
CA PRO A 123 -12.37 -4.25 12.19
C PRO A 123 -11.44 -5.31 11.60
N ILE A 124 -11.43 -5.43 10.28
CA ILE A 124 -10.62 -6.39 9.53
C ILE A 124 -9.44 -5.72 8.81
N MET A 125 -8.44 -6.54 8.50
CA MET A 125 -7.28 -6.22 7.67
C MET A 125 -7.55 -6.61 6.22
N ASP A 126 -7.15 -5.77 5.27
CA ASP A 126 -7.46 -5.99 3.85
C ASP A 126 -6.62 -7.16 3.26
N TYR A 127 -5.33 -7.29 3.62
CA TYR A 127 -4.54 -8.48 3.28
C TYR A 127 -3.23 -8.57 4.10
N ALA A 128 -2.57 -9.72 4.01
CA ALA A 128 -1.22 -9.97 4.50
C ALA A 128 -0.26 -10.26 3.34
N CYS A 129 0.97 -9.77 3.42
CA CYS A 129 2.02 -10.06 2.43
C CYS A 129 3.37 -10.35 3.09
N HIS A 130 4.26 -10.99 2.34
CA HIS A 130 5.63 -11.24 2.77
C HIS A 130 6.59 -10.24 2.14
N TYR A 131 7.49 -9.72 2.96
CA TYR A 131 8.68 -8.99 2.54
C TYR A 131 9.89 -9.67 3.16
N GLN A 132 10.66 -10.41 2.36
CA GLN A 132 11.74 -11.25 2.87
C GLN A 132 11.23 -12.21 3.96
N GLN A 133 11.75 -12.13 5.17
CA GLN A 133 11.34 -12.94 6.32
C GLN A 133 10.20 -12.29 7.14
N LEU A 134 9.76 -11.09 6.77
CA LEU A 134 8.72 -10.35 7.50
C LEU A 134 7.33 -10.66 6.95
N THR A 135 6.37 -10.77 7.86
CA THR A 135 4.93 -10.82 7.58
C THR A 135 4.35 -9.43 7.83
N LEU A 136 3.82 -8.81 6.79
CA LEU A 136 3.24 -7.47 6.83
C LEU A 136 1.72 -7.56 6.78
N GLY A 137 1.04 -6.89 7.73
CA GLY A 137 -0.39 -6.64 7.66
C GLY A 137 -0.66 -5.34 6.89
N VAL A 138 -1.53 -5.36 5.89
CA VAL A 138 -1.80 -4.17 5.08
C VAL A 138 -3.26 -3.79 5.18
N SER A 139 -3.51 -2.52 5.53
CA SER A 139 -4.82 -1.91 5.35
C SER A 139 -4.80 -0.84 4.26
N VAL A 140 -5.83 -0.84 3.43
CA VAL A 140 -6.00 0.07 2.31
C VAL A 140 -7.15 1.03 2.59
N THR A 141 -6.98 2.28 2.19
CA THR A 141 -8.02 3.29 2.30
C THR A 141 -7.88 4.40 1.27
N ARG A 142 -8.92 5.21 1.12
CA ARG A 142 -9.01 6.31 0.16
C ARG A 142 -9.21 7.61 0.93
N ALA A 143 -8.34 8.61 0.69
CA ALA A 143 -8.51 9.96 1.22
C ALA A 143 -9.29 10.82 0.22
N MET A 144 -10.61 10.63 0.23
CA MET A 144 -11.58 11.32 -0.63
C MET A 144 -12.82 11.72 0.18
N ALA A 145 -13.57 12.70 -0.34
CA ALA A 145 -14.88 13.08 0.19
C ALA A 145 -15.90 13.07 -0.95
N TYR A 146 -17.11 12.59 -0.69
CA TYR A 146 -18.16 12.51 -1.70
C TYR A 146 -18.83 13.86 -1.90
N GLN A 147 -18.88 14.33 -3.16
CA GLN A 147 -19.55 15.58 -3.57
C GLN A 147 -19.10 16.86 -2.84
N ARG A 148 -17.92 16.85 -2.19
CA ARG A 148 -17.34 18.04 -1.56
C ARG A 148 -15.81 17.94 -1.49
N PRO A 149 -15.11 19.06 -1.24
CA PRO A 149 -13.68 19.03 -0.98
C PRO A 149 -13.31 18.19 0.25
N TYR A 150 -12.18 17.49 0.15
CA TYR A 150 -11.58 16.76 1.27
C TYR A 150 -10.89 17.74 2.24
N THR A 151 -11.16 17.59 3.53
CA THR A 151 -10.76 18.55 4.57
C THR A 151 -9.73 17.95 5.54
N LYS A 152 -9.20 18.81 6.42
CA LYS A 152 -8.31 18.36 7.52
C LYS A 152 -9.05 17.46 8.52
N GLN A 153 -10.33 17.72 8.76
CA GLN A 153 -11.14 16.93 9.69
C GLN A 153 -11.35 15.53 9.11
N ASP A 154 -11.66 15.42 7.82
CA ASP A 154 -11.77 14.11 7.14
C ASP A 154 -10.49 13.30 7.24
N ALA A 155 -9.33 13.94 7.07
CA ALA A 155 -8.03 13.29 7.23
C ALA A 155 -7.81 12.79 8.67
N TYR A 156 -8.21 13.58 9.66
CA TYR A 156 -8.13 13.20 11.07
C TYR A 156 -9.03 12.01 11.38
N ASP A 157 -10.31 12.09 11.04
CA ASP A 157 -11.29 11.04 11.32
C ASP A 157 -10.92 9.73 10.60
N LEU A 158 -10.47 9.84 9.34
CA LEU A 158 -10.00 8.69 8.56
C LEU A 158 -8.81 8.00 9.24
N LEU A 159 -7.80 8.76 9.65
CA LEU A 159 -6.57 8.22 10.24
C LEU A 159 -6.84 7.61 11.61
N ILE A 160 -7.56 8.30 12.50
CA ILE A 160 -7.91 7.76 13.82
C ILE A 160 -8.68 6.45 13.69
N LYS A 161 -9.70 6.42 12.83
CA LYS A 161 -10.49 5.21 12.57
C LYS A 161 -9.61 4.06 12.06
N LYS A 162 -8.77 4.32 11.04
CA LYS A 162 -7.98 3.26 10.39
C LYS A 162 -6.83 2.77 11.26
N LEU A 163 -6.16 3.64 12.02
CA LEU A 163 -5.08 3.24 12.93
C LEU A 163 -5.62 2.41 14.11
N ALA A 164 -6.75 2.83 14.70
CA ALA A 164 -7.40 2.03 15.74
C ALA A 164 -7.87 0.67 15.20
N ALA A 165 -8.38 0.64 13.96
CA ALA A 165 -8.79 -0.60 13.30
C ALA A 165 -7.61 -1.56 13.08
N ILE A 166 -6.44 -1.07 12.67
CA ILE A 166 -5.22 -1.89 12.50
C ILE A 166 -4.80 -2.54 13.83
N VAL A 167 -4.76 -1.77 14.92
CA VAL A 167 -4.39 -2.33 16.23
C VAL A 167 -5.38 -3.40 16.67
N LYS A 168 -6.69 -3.11 16.56
CA LYS A 168 -7.73 -4.05 16.98
C LYS A 168 -7.79 -5.27 16.08
N SER A 169 -7.64 -5.14 14.76
CA SER A 169 -7.67 -6.28 13.84
C SER A 169 -6.50 -7.22 14.08
N SER A 170 -5.28 -6.69 14.24
CA SER A 170 -4.09 -7.49 14.49
C SER A 170 -4.11 -8.25 15.81
N GLN A 171 -4.75 -7.71 16.85
CA GLN A 171 -4.93 -8.42 18.13
C GLN A 171 -5.88 -9.62 18.03
N ASN A 172 -6.83 -9.58 17.11
CA ASN A 172 -7.85 -10.61 16.99
C ASN A 172 -7.53 -11.63 15.89
N ILE A 173 -6.46 -11.48 15.11
CA ILE A 173 -6.09 -12.47 14.09
C ILE A 173 -5.37 -13.66 14.75
N ALA A 174 -5.99 -14.84 14.67
CA ALA A 174 -5.49 -16.05 15.33
C ALA A 174 -4.43 -16.80 14.51
N ASN A 175 -4.53 -16.76 13.18
CA ASN A 175 -3.75 -17.62 12.30
C ASN A 175 -2.51 -16.95 11.66
N THR A 176 -2.20 -15.72 12.05
CA THR A 176 -1.11 -14.92 11.47
C THR A 176 -0.58 -13.93 12.49
N LYS A 177 0.75 -13.83 12.64
CA LYS A 177 1.40 -12.76 13.42
C LYS A 177 2.07 -11.79 12.45
N PHE A 178 1.86 -10.49 12.68
CA PHE A 178 2.46 -9.45 11.86
C PHE A 178 3.71 -8.89 12.55
N ASP A 179 4.79 -8.79 11.78
CA ASP A 179 5.99 -8.09 12.21
C ASP A 179 5.78 -6.58 12.10
N ARG A 180 5.03 -6.13 11.07
CA ARG A 180 4.74 -4.72 10.78
C ARG A 180 3.42 -4.50 10.07
N HIS A 181 2.97 -3.25 10.10
CA HIS A 181 1.76 -2.83 9.41
C HIS A 181 2.04 -1.77 8.35
N ILE A 182 1.31 -1.82 7.24
CA ILE A 182 1.26 -0.74 6.24
C ILE A 182 -0.18 -0.22 6.17
N LEU A 183 -0.38 1.06 6.44
CA LEU A 183 -1.61 1.77 6.07
C LEU A 183 -1.38 2.46 4.73
N HIS A 184 -1.88 1.87 3.64
CA HIS A 184 -1.78 2.43 2.31
C HIS A 184 -2.99 3.33 2.00
N ILE A 185 -2.73 4.62 1.85
CA ILE A 185 -3.71 5.67 1.63
C ILE A 185 -3.60 6.18 0.19
N TRP A 186 -4.63 5.92 -0.62
CA TRP A 186 -4.77 6.49 -1.94
C TRP A 186 -5.29 7.93 -1.89
N THR A 187 -4.71 8.79 -2.73
CA THR A 187 -5.12 10.20 -2.85
C THR A 187 -5.24 10.60 -4.32
N GLU A 188 -6.25 11.38 -4.68
CA GLU A 188 -6.44 11.84 -6.07
C GLU A 188 -5.51 13.00 -6.44
N SER A 189 -5.01 13.73 -5.44
CA SER A 189 -4.22 14.94 -5.66
C SER A 189 -3.14 15.14 -4.60
N GLY A 190 -2.10 15.87 -4.99
CA GLY A 190 -1.06 16.30 -4.06
C GLY A 190 -1.60 17.19 -2.92
N LYS A 191 -2.73 17.88 -3.13
CA LYS A 191 -3.40 18.67 -2.07
C LYS A 191 -3.95 17.76 -0.97
N ASN A 192 -4.68 16.70 -1.33
CA ASN A 192 -5.20 15.73 -0.37
C ASN A 192 -4.03 15.00 0.33
N ALA A 193 -3.01 14.58 -0.41
CA ALA A 193 -1.82 13.97 0.15
C ALA A 193 -1.11 14.87 1.18
N ALA A 194 -1.02 16.18 0.92
CA ALA A 194 -0.44 17.13 1.85
C ALA A 194 -1.28 17.29 3.13
N LEU A 195 -2.62 17.27 3.02
CA LEU A 195 -3.52 17.28 4.17
C LEU A 195 -3.32 16.04 5.04
N VAL A 196 -3.38 14.84 4.45
CA VAL A 196 -3.17 13.57 5.15
C VAL A 196 -1.79 13.56 5.83
N ASN A 197 -0.72 13.87 5.10
CA ASN A 197 0.64 13.91 5.65
C ASN A 197 0.77 14.91 6.82
N LYS A 198 0.08 16.07 6.77
CA LYS A 198 0.08 17.02 7.88
C LYS A 198 -0.56 16.43 9.13
N ILE A 199 -1.64 15.66 9.00
CA ILE A 199 -2.28 15.00 10.13
C ILE A 199 -1.46 13.82 10.63
N CYS A 200 -0.90 12.97 9.75
CA CYS A 200 -0.01 11.87 10.16
C CYS A 200 1.17 12.37 11.01
N ARG A 201 1.76 13.52 10.67
CA ARG A 201 2.85 14.12 11.45
C ARG A 201 2.44 14.52 12.87
N LYS A 202 1.17 14.85 13.10
CA LYS A 202 0.62 15.09 14.44
C LYS A 202 0.36 13.78 15.17
N LEU A 203 -0.20 12.80 14.46
CA LEU A 203 -0.61 11.52 15.05
C LEU A 203 0.55 10.55 15.29
N ARG A 204 1.72 10.71 14.64
CA ARG A 204 2.85 9.76 14.74
C ARG A 204 3.37 9.49 16.17
N VAL A 205 3.02 10.33 17.14
CA VAL A 205 3.38 10.18 18.56
C VAL A 205 2.34 9.37 19.34
N HIS A 206 1.18 9.10 18.74
CA HIS A 206 0.14 8.28 19.35
C HIS A 206 0.56 6.80 19.34
N GLU A 207 0.20 6.11 20.42
CA GLU A 207 0.50 4.68 20.59
C GLU A 207 -0.02 3.83 19.43
N GLN A 208 -1.20 4.16 18.91
CA GLN A 208 -1.86 3.47 17.80
C GLN A 208 -1.10 3.56 16.46
N CYS A 209 -0.11 4.45 16.36
CA CYS A 209 0.74 4.57 15.18
C CYS A 209 1.98 3.68 15.24
N LYS A 210 2.32 3.10 16.40
CA LYS A 210 3.48 2.23 16.53
C LYS A 210 3.39 1.06 15.56
N ASP A 211 4.55 0.64 15.08
CA ASP A 211 4.71 -0.44 14.10
C ASP A 211 4.03 -0.24 12.74
N THR A 212 3.43 0.94 12.51
CA THR A 212 2.68 1.23 11.29
C THR A 212 3.44 2.20 10.38
N ILE A 213 3.67 1.77 9.15
CA ILE A 213 4.14 2.60 8.05
C ILE A 213 2.91 3.18 7.34
N ILE A 214 2.74 4.50 7.38
CA ILE A 214 1.69 5.19 6.65
C ILE A 214 2.22 5.56 5.27
N LEU A 215 1.77 4.84 4.25
CA LEU A 215 2.13 5.04 2.86
C LEU A 215 1.03 5.85 2.16
N ILE A 216 1.34 7.08 1.77
CA ILE A 216 0.42 7.98 1.07
C ILE A 216 0.80 8.02 -0.40
N THR A 217 -0.08 7.55 -1.28
CA THR A 217 0.19 7.47 -2.71
C THR A 217 -0.80 8.33 -3.49
N THR A 218 -0.29 9.33 -4.22
CA THR A 218 -1.10 10.07 -5.18
C THR A 218 -1.13 9.33 -6.51
N VAL A 219 -2.32 9.04 -7.02
CA VAL A 219 -2.51 8.23 -8.22
C VAL A 219 -3.35 8.97 -9.25
N ASN A 220 -3.02 8.81 -10.54
CA ASN A 220 -3.68 9.47 -11.67
C ASN A 220 -4.86 8.67 -12.25
N THR A 221 -5.42 7.69 -11.53
CA THR A 221 -6.58 6.91 -12.00
C THR A 221 -7.75 7.04 -11.04
N GLN A 222 -8.95 7.15 -11.60
CA GLN A 222 -10.20 7.19 -10.86
C GLN A 222 -10.69 5.80 -10.44
N LEU A 223 -10.18 4.73 -11.06
CA LEU A 223 -10.58 3.34 -10.78
C LEU A 223 -10.31 2.93 -9.33
N VAL A 224 -9.33 3.56 -8.68
CA VAL A 224 -9.03 3.33 -7.26
C VAL A 224 -10.11 3.89 -6.35
N PHE A 225 -10.76 4.99 -6.74
CA PHE A 225 -11.71 5.73 -5.92
C PHE A 225 -13.14 5.30 -6.17
N PHE A 226 -13.46 4.99 -7.42
CA PHE A 226 -14.80 4.63 -7.86
C PHE A 226 -14.78 3.21 -8.44
N ASN A 227 -15.50 2.32 -7.77
CA ASN A 227 -15.91 1.06 -8.37
C ASN A 227 -16.94 1.34 -9.45
N HIS A 228 -16.51 1.83 -10.61
CA HIS A 228 -17.29 1.59 -11.81
C HIS A 228 -17.28 0.09 -12.03
N ASN A 229 -18.44 -0.49 -12.39
CA ASN A 229 -18.53 -1.85 -12.91
C ASN A 229 -17.32 -2.11 -13.79
N LEU A 230 -16.30 -2.78 -13.24
CA LEU A 230 -15.23 -3.41 -13.98
C LEU A 230 -15.95 -4.54 -14.67
N SER A 231 -16.70 -4.20 -15.72
CA SER A 231 -17.49 -5.15 -16.46
C SER A 231 -16.53 -6.25 -16.83
N LEU A 232 -16.94 -7.46 -16.46
CA LEU A 232 -16.24 -8.75 -16.54
C LEU A 232 -15.40 -8.95 -17.82
N ILE A 233 -15.70 -8.16 -18.85
CA ILE A 233 -15.04 -8.00 -20.15
C ILE A 233 -13.56 -7.55 -20.07
N LYS A 234 -13.15 -6.66 -19.15
CA LYS A 234 -11.73 -6.23 -19.06
C LYS A 234 -10.83 -7.22 -18.32
N LEU A 235 -11.35 -7.90 -17.29
CA LEU A 235 -10.63 -8.92 -16.53
C LEU A 235 -10.38 -10.18 -17.37
N GLN A 236 -11.35 -10.61 -18.18
CA GLN A 236 -11.18 -11.75 -19.11
C GLN A 236 -10.08 -11.50 -20.15
N ARG A 237 -9.95 -10.27 -20.67
CA ARG A 237 -8.87 -9.91 -21.60
C ARG A 237 -7.48 -9.87 -20.93
N GLN A 238 -7.40 -9.39 -19.68
CA GLN A 238 -6.16 -9.44 -18.90
C GLN A 238 -5.75 -10.87 -18.53
N GLN A 239 -6.71 -11.75 -18.23
CA GLN A 239 -6.46 -13.16 -17.94
C GLN A 239 -5.88 -13.90 -19.16
N GLN A 240 -6.41 -13.64 -20.36
CA GLN A 240 -5.85 -14.18 -21.61
C GLN A 240 -4.44 -13.65 -21.89
N PHE A 241 -4.16 -12.38 -21.59
CA PHE A 241 -2.84 -11.79 -21.79
C PHE A 241 -1.79 -12.35 -20.79
N TYR A 242 -2.15 -12.49 -19.52
CA TYR A 242 -1.29 -13.08 -18.50
C TYR A 242 -0.98 -14.55 -18.83
N GLN A 243 -1.99 -15.35 -19.17
CA GLN A 243 -1.77 -16.75 -19.57
C GLN A 243 -0.90 -16.88 -20.81
N LYS A 244 -1.04 -16.00 -21.81
CA LYS A 244 -0.16 -15.97 -22.99
C LYS A 244 1.27 -15.57 -22.64
N SER A 245 1.46 -14.58 -21.77
CA SER A 245 2.77 -14.11 -21.34
C SER A 245 3.51 -15.18 -20.53
N VAL A 246 2.84 -15.84 -19.58
CA VAL A 246 3.42 -16.95 -18.81
C VAL A 246 3.81 -18.11 -19.73
N ARG A 247 2.96 -18.49 -20.70
CA ARG A 247 3.27 -19.53 -21.70
C ARG A 247 4.45 -19.17 -22.61
N PHE A 248 4.61 -17.89 -22.94
CA PHE A 248 5.74 -17.40 -23.74
C PHE A 248 7.06 -17.49 -22.95
N PHE A 249 7.04 -17.10 -21.68
CA PHE A 249 8.22 -17.19 -20.81
C PHE A 249 8.59 -18.62 -20.42
N THR A 250 7.62 -19.53 -20.24
CA THR A 250 7.92 -20.95 -19.99
C THR A 250 8.45 -21.67 -21.24
N ARG A 251 8.03 -21.29 -22.45
CA ARG A 251 8.61 -21.81 -23.70
C ARG A 251 10.05 -21.36 -23.95
N ASN A 252 10.42 -20.16 -23.49
CA ASN A 252 11.77 -19.61 -23.70
C ASN A 252 12.79 -19.99 -22.61
N LYS A 253 12.40 -20.77 -21.59
CA LYS A 253 13.37 -21.38 -20.64
C LYS A 253 14.14 -22.57 -21.21
N ALA A 254 13.82 -23.04 -22.43
CA ALA A 254 14.51 -24.16 -23.08
C ALA A 254 15.87 -23.77 -23.73
N TRP A 255 16.36 -22.53 -23.56
CA TRP A 255 17.61 -22.05 -24.16
C TRP A 255 18.70 -21.67 -23.13
N LEU A 256 18.51 -21.99 -21.84
CA LEU A 256 19.49 -21.73 -20.78
C LEU A 256 19.95 -23.02 -20.07
N GLU A 257 20.07 -24.11 -20.83
CA GLU A 257 20.87 -25.28 -20.47
C GLU A 257 21.95 -25.47 -21.54
N PHE A 258 23.01 -24.65 -21.46
CA PHE A 258 24.36 -24.92 -21.96
C PHE A 258 25.35 -24.08 -21.15
#